data_AF-A0A542QQS6-F1
#
_entry.id   AF-A0A542QQS6-F1
#
_cell.length_a   1.000
_cell.length_b   1.000
_cell.length_c   1.000
_cell.angle_alpha   90.00
_cell.angle_beta   90.00
_cell.angle_gamma   90.00
#
_symmetry.space_group_name_H-M   'P 1'
#
loop_
_entity.id
_entity.type
_entity.pdbx_description
1 polymer ?
#
loop_
_entity_poly.entity_id
_entity_poly.type
_entity_poly.pdbx_seq_one_letter_code
_entity_poly.pdbx_strand_id
1 'polypeptide(L)'
;MGTPPPPSQNGTIDVKPSDLHRVSGGFASQQPLHNQAAKTLLTDLQKHPDAGGYGTAAQAFASAYVKVGNRFLDVWARSVESIGGAAVGFTTTANNYSKAEAAADPSGKKQPVVQPVPNVIDKAPSYGAVTDLKWGDDDGGDGWLRSILECIPEIVWDLIRPVLKDAFRWGKVADVYPYPQQHYLNDLSKAWRNMNMSLSITESGLTGLVSSITQQSNSEWHDAMRQFCSSLWGTTAWGTSTAGYEWKHDTASSASTGATHPVMTVLFDTAKEVSDQLYEFAQAAVDLNGKVWDIYMEAVREAVGKIDLSDGLDMDDVKEGAKSAVKNIGRFMKGVATGAAELSVEITLNIDTPALNAVVEAYNTRVNALVPKLNALIPPLDEAFRAAPTFQAEDARAQAFGARALNDFKRKHHFTVPGQDPDHIYYPMDLANQEGLYDSHPIDKHVGLTDDQLRMRLRDQPGAPAASTFKDLASAQRFTQAALQNDANENRIADWIDGVKKRQQNNPNYDPNRSEIQPPVYLEFPGQTTGTSVSRDDYAANGMNAKVETKSWVQVRLIYKEGLEPPFIVLTAMPHKGP
;
A
#
# COMPACT_ATOMS: atom_id res chain seq x y z
N MET A 1 -34.98 -35.47 -28.61
CA MET A 1 -33.93 -34.55 -28.14
C MET A 1 -34.48 -33.14 -28.22
N GLY A 2 -34.94 -32.60 -27.09
CA GLY A 2 -35.31 -31.19 -26.97
C GLY A 2 -34.06 -30.42 -26.56
N THR A 3 -33.75 -29.36 -27.29
CA THR A 3 -32.67 -28.44 -26.98
C THR A 3 -32.83 -27.90 -25.55
N PRO A 4 -31.74 -27.79 -24.76
CA PRO A 4 -31.80 -27.14 -23.46
C PRO A 4 -32.30 -25.70 -23.63
N PRO A 5 -33.06 -25.16 -22.66
CA PRO A 5 -33.37 -23.74 -22.66
C PRO A 5 -32.05 -22.94 -22.68
N PRO A 6 -31.99 -21.80 -23.38
CA PRO A 6 -30.84 -20.91 -23.26
C PRO A 6 -30.68 -20.51 -21.77
N PRO A 7 -29.44 -20.41 -21.26
CA PRO A 7 -29.22 -20.01 -19.87
C PRO A 7 -29.89 -18.67 -19.63
N SER A 8 -30.78 -18.61 -18.63
CA SER A 8 -31.37 -17.34 -18.20
C SER A 8 -30.25 -16.38 -17.84
N GLN A 9 -30.24 -15.18 -18.43
CA GLN A 9 -29.31 -14.08 -18.10
C GLN A 9 -29.47 -13.54 -16.66
N ASN A 10 -30.24 -14.21 -15.80
CA ASN A 10 -30.52 -13.86 -14.40
C ASN A 10 -30.22 -15.06 -13.47
N GLY A 11 -29.02 -15.64 -13.56
CA GLY A 11 -28.63 -16.72 -12.65
C GLY A 11 -28.40 -16.20 -11.23
N THR A 12 -29.10 -16.77 -10.24
CA THR A 12 -28.65 -16.77 -8.84
C THR A 12 -27.31 -17.50 -8.78
N ILE A 13 -26.27 -16.83 -8.28
CA ILE A 13 -25.04 -17.52 -7.90
C ILE A 13 -25.36 -18.24 -6.60
N ASP A 14 -25.60 -19.55 -6.67
CA ASP A 14 -25.74 -20.41 -5.50
C ASP A 14 -24.34 -20.60 -4.88
N VAL A 15 -23.94 -19.69 -3.99
CA VAL A 15 -22.62 -19.70 -3.35
C VAL A 15 -22.53 -20.90 -2.42
N LYS A 16 -21.51 -21.74 -2.63
CA LYS A 16 -21.26 -22.93 -1.80
C LYS A 16 -20.01 -22.76 -0.96
N PRO A 17 -19.85 -23.55 0.12
CA PRO A 17 -18.57 -23.62 0.84
C PRO A 17 -17.37 -23.88 -0.09
N SER A 18 -17.55 -24.68 -1.14
CA SER A 18 -16.52 -24.94 -2.16
C SER A 18 -16.12 -23.69 -2.96
N ASP A 19 -17.04 -22.75 -3.20
CA ASP A 19 -16.71 -21.49 -3.87
C ASP A 19 -15.90 -20.59 -2.95
N LEU A 20 -16.23 -20.54 -1.66
CA LEU A 20 -15.43 -19.81 -0.68
C LEU A 20 -14.03 -20.42 -0.50
N HIS A 21 -13.90 -21.75 -0.47
CA HIS A 21 -12.59 -22.42 -0.48
C HIS A 21 -11.79 -22.06 -1.74
N ARG A 22 -12.43 -21.97 -2.92
CA ARG A 22 -11.78 -21.54 -4.16
C ARG A 22 -11.29 -20.09 -4.07
N VAL A 23 -12.13 -19.18 -3.58
CA VAL A 23 -11.75 -17.76 -3.38
C VAL A 23 -10.60 -17.63 -2.38
N SER A 24 -10.67 -18.34 -1.26
CA SER A 24 -9.60 -18.44 -0.27
C SER A 24 -8.27 -18.88 -0.89
N GLY A 25 -8.27 -20.00 -1.61
CA GLY A 25 -7.07 -20.50 -2.30
C GLY A 25 -6.52 -19.49 -3.32
N GLY A 26 -7.41 -18.78 -4.00
CA GLY A 26 -7.04 -17.67 -4.89
C GLY A 26 -6.33 -16.53 -4.14
N PHE A 27 -6.89 -16.02 -3.05
CA PHE A 27 -6.27 -14.98 -2.23
C PHE A 27 -4.91 -15.43 -1.69
N ALA A 28 -4.86 -16.64 -1.13
CA ALA A 28 -3.62 -17.24 -0.62
C ALA A 28 -2.55 -17.39 -1.73
N SER A 29 -2.94 -17.61 -2.99
CA SER A 29 -1.99 -17.69 -4.11
C SER A 29 -1.44 -16.33 -4.55
N GLN A 30 -2.22 -15.24 -4.37
CA GLN A 30 -1.79 -13.88 -4.73
C GLN A 30 -0.83 -13.28 -3.69
N GLN A 31 -1.00 -13.64 -2.41
CA GLN A 31 -0.21 -13.06 -1.33
C GLN A 31 1.32 -13.29 -1.49
N PRO A 32 1.83 -14.51 -1.80
CA PRO A 32 3.25 -14.71 -2.06
C PRO A 32 3.78 -13.91 -3.25
N LEU A 33 2.98 -13.75 -4.32
CA LEU A 33 3.38 -12.96 -5.49
C LEU A 33 3.52 -11.48 -5.12
N HIS A 34 2.56 -10.95 -4.37
CA HIS A 34 2.59 -9.57 -3.88
C HIS A 34 3.79 -9.34 -2.94
N ASN A 35 4.04 -10.27 -2.01
CA ASN A 35 5.19 -10.24 -1.12
C ASN A 35 6.54 -10.34 -1.87
N GLN A 36 6.60 -11.17 -2.90
CA GLN A 36 7.82 -11.37 -3.68
C GLN A 36 8.18 -10.13 -4.50
N ALA A 37 7.20 -9.35 -4.96
CA ALA A 37 7.47 -8.12 -5.70
C ALA A 37 8.34 -7.12 -4.91
N ALA A 38 8.08 -6.91 -3.62
CA ALA A 38 8.91 -6.06 -2.77
C ALA A 38 10.34 -6.60 -2.59
N LYS A 39 10.51 -7.92 -2.47
CA LYS A 39 11.83 -8.56 -2.41
C LYS A 39 12.60 -8.42 -3.72
N THR A 40 11.91 -8.57 -4.84
CA THR A 40 12.49 -8.37 -6.17
C THR A 40 12.91 -6.92 -6.36
N LEU A 41 12.08 -5.96 -5.95
CA LEU A 41 12.45 -4.54 -5.94
C LEU A 41 13.76 -4.33 -5.18
N LEU A 42 13.85 -4.76 -3.92
CA LEU A 42 15.07 -4.61 -3.13
C LEU A 42 16.30 -5.26 -3.79
N THR A 43 16.13 -6.45 -4.38
CA THR A 43 17.19 -7.14 -5.13
C THR A 43 17.65 -6.31 -6.34
N ASP A 44 16.72 -5.67 -7.06
CA ASP A 44 17.04 -4.81 -8.20
C ASP A 44 17.71 -3.52 -7.74
N LEU A 45 17.25 -2.93 -6.62
CA LEU A 45 17.86 -1.73 -6.06
C LEU A 45 19.29 -1.98 -5.57
N GLN A 46 19.58 -3.16 -5.01
CA GLN A 46 20.90 -3.56 -4.52
C GLN A 46 21.95 -3.72 -5.63
N LYS A 47 21.55 -3.79 -6.91
CA LYS A 47 22.50 -3.83 -8.03
C LYS A 47 23.27 -2.51 -8.20
N HIS A 48 22.77 -1.41 -7.61
CA HIS A 48 23.32 -0.07 -7.80
C HIS A 48 23.39 0.77 -6.51
N PRO A 49 24.21 0.38 -5.51
CA PRO A 49 24.27 1.02 -4.19
C PRO A 49 24.93 2.41 -4.14
N ASP A 50 25.65 2.84 -5.19
CA ASP A 50 26.35 4.14 -5.21
C ASP A 50 25.93 5.01 -6.40
N ALA A 51 24.67 4.92 -6.83
CA ALA A 51 24.20 5.57 -8.05
C ALA A 51 24.09 7.11 -7.96
N GLY A 52 23.95 7.67 -6.75
CA GLY A 52 23.60 9.07 -6.52
C GLY A 52 24.75 10.07 -6.65
N GLY A 53 26.01 9.63 -6.62
CA GLY A 53 27.18 10.51 -6.70
C GLY A 53 27.42 11.35 -5.43
N TYR A 54 28.46 12.18 -5.46
CA TYR A 54 28.87 13.04 -4.35
C TYR A 54 28.16 14.41 -4.37
N GLY A 55 28.19 15.11 -3.24
CA GLY A 55 27.69 16.48 -3.09
C GLY A 55 26.39 16.60 -2.28
N THR A 56 26.12 17.80 -1.78
CA THR A 56 25.02 18.06 -0.83
C THR A 56 23.63 17.84 -1.44
N ALA A 57 23.45 18.19 -2.73
CA ALA A 57 22.17 17.98 -3.42
C ALA A 57 21.86 16.49 -3.61
N ALA A 58 22.88 15.71 -4.04
CA ALA A 58 22.78 14.26 -4.18
C ALA A 58 22.47 13.57 -2.83
N GLN A 59 23.16 13.96 -1.76
CA GLN A 59 22.92 13.44 -0.41
C GLN A 59 21.52 13.78 0.12
N ALA A 60 21.02 14.99 -0.15
CA ALA A 60 19.67 15.39 0.23
C ALA A 60 18.61 14.56 -0.54
N PHE A 61 18.82 14.31 -1.83
CA PHE A 61 17.98 13.42 -2.63
C PHE A 61 18.00 11.99 -2.08
N ALA A 62 19.18 11.41 -1.87
CA ALA A 62 19.34 10.05 -1.34
C ALA A 62 18.63 9.89 0.01
N SER A 63 18.75 10.88 0.90
CA SER A 63 18.07 10.88 2.20
C SER A 63 16.55 10.88 2.07
N ALA A 64 16.00 11.73 1.18
CA ALA A 64 14.56 11.76 0.91
C ALA A 64 14.07 10.47 0.26
N TYR A 65 14.84 9.92 -0.69
CA TYR A 65 14.57 8.65 -1.35
C TYR A 65 14.50 7.49 -0.36
N VAL A 66 15.49 7.34 0.54
CA VAL A 66 15.49 6.29 1.57
C VAL A 66 14.29 6.42 2.50
N LYS A 67 13.99 7.65 2.95
CA LYS A 67 12.83 7.93 3.81
C LYS A 67 11.51 7.50 3.16
N VAL A 68 11.29 7.89 1.90
CA VAL A 68 10.08 7.54 1.14
C VAL A 68 10.02 6.05 0.84
N GLY A 69 11.13 5.48 0.34
CA GLY A 69 11.20 4.08 -0.05
C GLY A 69 10.97 3.13 1.12
N ASN A 70 11.52 3.43 2.30
CA ASN A 70 11.28 2.62 3.50
C ASN A 70 9.81 2.68 3.94
N ARG A 71 9.18 3.87 3.91
CA ARG A 71 7.78 4.00 4.26
C ARG A 71 6.86 3.30 3.24
N PHE A 72 7.21 3.35 1.95
CA PHE A 72 6.55 2.57 0.91
C PHE A 72 6.59 1.07 1.22
N LEU A 73 7.76 0.54 1.62
CA LEU A 73 7.89 -0.88 1.99
C LEU A 73 7.08 -1.24 3.24
N ASP A 74 6.97 -0.34 4.23
CA ASP A 74 6.11 -0.54 5.40
C ASP A 74 4.63 -0.64 5.01
N VAL A 75 4.17 0.23 4.12
CA VAL A 75 2.78 0.20 3.61
C VAL A 75 2.53 -1.08 2.81
N TRP A 76 3.46 -1.45 1.94
CA TRP A 76 3.41 -2.71 1.17
C TRP A 76 3.38 -3.93 2.08
N ALA A 77 4.16 -3.92 3.17
CA ALA A 77 4.16 -5.02 4.12
C ALA A 77 2.80 -5.21 4.79
N ARG A 78 2.11 -4.11 5.14
CA ARG A 78 0.76 -4.17 5.72
C ARG A 78 -0.30 -4.62 4.70
N SER A 79 -0.19 -4.25 3.43
CA SER A 79 -1.12 -4.74 2.40
C SER A 79 -0.99 -6.25 2.18
N VAL A 80 0.20 -6.85 2.38
CA VAL A 80 0.37 -8.31 2.35
C VAL A 80 -0.44 -8.99 3.46
N GLU A 81 -0.45 -8.45 4.68
CA GLU A 81 -1.17 -9.02 5.83
C GLU A 81 -2.68 -9.07 5.59
N SER A 82 -3.25 -7.98 5.05
CA SER A 82 -4.66 -7.83 4.67
C SER A 82 -5.15 -8.98 3.75
N ILE A 83 -4.38 -9.32 2.71
CA ILE A 83 -4.71 -10.42 1.78
C ILE A 83 -4.76 -11.77 2.51
N GLY A 84 -3.87 -11.98 3.48
CA GLY A 84 -3.80 -13.22 4.27
C GLY A 84 -5.02 -13.39 5.18
N GLY A 85 -5.44 -12.31 5.84
CA GLY A 85 -6.65 -12.28 6.66
C GLY A 85 -7.87 -12.69 5.85
N ALA A 86 -8.06 -12.07 4.69
CA ALA A 86 -9.17 -12.40 3.80
C ALA A 86 -9.18 -13.87 3.35
N ALA A 87 -8.03 -14.43 2.99
CA ALA A 87 -7.92 -15.85 2.62
C ALA A 87 -8.38 -16.78 3.76
N VAL A 88 -7.89 -16.53 4.98
CA VAL A 88 -8.24 -17.34 6.15
C VAL A 88 -9.72 -17.17 6.50
N GLY A 89 -10.27 -15.97 6.41
CA GLY A 89 -11.68 -15.72 6.72
C GLY A 89 -12.63 -16.47 5.82
N PHE A 90 -12.35 -16.52 4.50
CA PHE A 90 -13.15 -17.32 3.58
C PHE A 90 -13.13 -18.82 3.89
N THR A 91 -11.96 -19.39 4.20
CA THR A 91 -11.89 -20.82 4.61
C THR A 91 -12.60 -21.06 5.93
N THR A 92 -12.43 -20.18 6.91
CA THR A 92 -13.07 -20.29 8.22
C THR A 92 -14.59 -20.30 8.06
N THR A 93 -15.15 -19.35 7.32
CA THR A 93 -16.59 -19.30 7.06
C THR A 93 -17.10 -20.54 6.32
N ALA A 94 -16.41 -20.98 5.27
CA ALA A 94 -16.80 -22.19 4.54
C ALA A 94 -16.85 -23.43 5.47
N ASN A 95 -15.81 -23.60 6.30
CA ASN A 95 -15.72 -24.70 7.25
C ASN A 95 -16.82 -24.61 8.32
N ASN A 96 -17.10 -23.41 8.82
CA ASN A 96 -18.11 -23.17 9.84
C ASN A 96 -19.51 -23.47 9.31
N TYR A 97 -19.81 -23.00 8.10
CA TYR A 97 -21.06 -23.31 7.40
C TYR A 97 -21.23 -24.81 7.17
N SER A 98 -20.22 -25.50 6.65
CA SER A 98 -20.29 -26.95 6.45
C SER A 98 -20.48 -27.75 7.75
N LYS A 99 -19.89 -27.29 8.85
CA LYS A 99 -20.11 -27.88 10.19
C LYS A 99 -21.53 -27.64 10.69
N ALA A 100 -22.04 -26.42 10.58
CA ALA A 100 -23.40 -26.08 10.98
C ALA A 100 -24.44 -26.87 10.17
N GLU A 101 -24.24 -26.97 8.86
CA GLU A 101 -25.12 -27.73 7.97
C GLU A 101 -25.11 -29.24 8.26
N ALA A 102 -23.95 -29.79 8.60
CA ALA A 102 -23.84 -31.20 9.02
C ALA A 102 -24.51 -31.44 10.39
N ALA A 103 -24.37 -30.50 11.33
CA ALA A 103 -25.00 -30.60 12.65
C ALA A 103 -26.53 -30.48 12.57
N ALA A 104 -27.06 -29.69 11.64
CA ALA A 104 -28.48 -29.51 11.41
C ALA A 104 -29.14 -30.63 10.57
N ASP A 105 -28.36 -31.60 10.06
CA ASP A 105 -28.90 -32.71 9.27
C ASP A 105 -29.73 -33.67 10.13
N PRO A 106 -31.06 -33.79 9.91
CA PRO A 106 -31.91 -34.68 10.72
C PRO A 106 -31.53 -36.15 10.63
N SER A 107 -30.81 -36.55 9.56
CA SER A 107 -30.36 -37.92 9.40
C SER A 107 -29.10 -38.25 10.19
N GLY A 108 -28.35 -37.23 10.63
CA GLY A 108 -27.05 -37.36 11.29
C GLY A 108 -25.96 -38.01 10.43
N LYS A 109 -26.19 -38.16 9.12
CA LYS A 109 -25.27 -38.86 8.20
C LYS A 109 -24.38 -37.90 7.42
N LYS A 110 -24.79 -36.64 7.29
CA LYS A 110 -24.00 -35.63 6.59
C LYS A 110 -22.71 -35.36 7.35
N GLN A 111 -21.58 -35.53 6.66
CA GLN A 111 -20.27 -35.17 7.19
C GLN A 111 -19.87 -33.78 6.68
N PRO A 112 -19.29 -32.93 7.54
CA PRO A 112 -18.87 -31.61 7.13
C PRO A 112 -17.67 -31.71 6.17
N VAL A 113 -17.74 -31.00 5.05
CA VAL A 113 -16.62 -30.85 4.13
C VAL A 113 -15.79 -29.66 4.59
N VAL A 114 -14.61 -29.93 5.15
CA VAL A 114 -13.70 -28.89 5.66
C VAL A 114 -12.36 -28.94 4.94
N GLN A 115 -11.70 -27.79 4.84
CA GLN A 115 -10.33 -27.67 4.34
C GLN A 115 -9.44 -27.04 5.42
N PRO A 116 -8.13 -27.38 5.46
CA PRO A 116 -7.20 -26.66 6.32
C PRO A 116 -7.18 -25.18 5.92
N VAL A 117 -6.98 -24.30 6.90
CA VAL A 117 -6.72 -22.88 6.62
C VAL A 117 -5.46 -22.76 5.76
N PRO A 118 -5.44 -21.89 4.74
CA PRO A 118 -4.27 -21.74 3.89
C PRO A 118 -3.08 -21.22 4.70
N ASN A 119 -1.88 -21.64 4.31
CA ASN A 119 -0.66 -21.06 4.87
C ASN A 119 -0.46 -19.66 4.28
N VAL A 120 -0.49 -18.65 5.14
CA VAL A 120 -0.44 -17.23 4.75
C VAL A 120 0.53 -16.47 5.64
N ILE A 121 0.91 -15.28 5.19
CA ILE A 121 1.62 -14.28 5.98
C ILE A 121 0.58 -13.54 6.83
N ASP A 122 0.61 -13.75 8.14
CA ASP A 122 -0.33 -13.20 9.12
C ASP A 122 0.21 -11.97 9.87
N LYS A 123 1.42 -11.53 9.52
CA LYS A 123 2.09 -10.34 10.04
C LYS A 123 2.82 -9.63 8.93
N ALA A 124 2.75 -8.30 8.91
CA ALA A 124 3.52 -7.47 8.00
C ALA A 124 5.00 -7.94 7.89
N PRO A 125 5.48 -8.32 6.69
CA PRO A 125 6.87 -8.71 6.47
C PRO A 125 7.86 -7.58 6.81
N SER A 126 9.02 -7.96 7.34
CA SER A 126 10.14 -7.03 7.47
C SER A 126 11.04 -7.15 6.24
N TYR A 127 10.96 -6.19 5.32
CA TYR A 127 11.74 -6.22 4.07
C TYR A 127 13.18 -5.68 4.21
N GLY A 128 13.48 -4.92 5.26
CA GLY A 128 14.71 -4.13 5.35
C GLY A 128 14.56 -2.78 4.68
N ALA A 129 15.67 -2.06 4.52
CA ALA A 129 15.67 -0.72 3.92
C ALA A 129 15.91 -0.77 2.40
N VAL A 130 15.37 0.21 1.67
CA VAL A 130 15.80 0.45 0.30
C VAL A 130 17.28 0.80 0.27
N THR A 131 17.96 0.39 -0.80
CA THR A 131 19.39 0.70 -1.01
C THR A 131 19.61 2.21 -0.94
N ASP A 132 20.48 2.65 -0.06
CA ASP A 132 20.91 4.06 0.00
C ASP A 132 21.60 4.39 -1.32
N LEU A 133 21.35 5.58 -1.88
CA LEU A 133 21.96 6.00 -3.15
C LEU A 133 23.22 6.84 -2.92
N LYS A 134 23.57 7.12 -1.66
CA LYS A 134 24.76 7.91 -1.34
C LYS A 134 26.00 7.25 -1.92
N TRP A 135 26.95 8.08 -2.32
CA TRP A 135 28.28 7.62 -2.69
C TRP A 135 29.11 7.29 -1.43
N GLY A 136 29.66 6.07 -1.34
CA GLY A 136 30.55 5.70 -0.23
C GLY A 136 31.10 4.27 -0.15
N ASP A 137 30.66 3.29 -0.95
CA ASP A 137 31.10 1.89 -0.81
C ASP A 137 31.75 1.24 -2.06
N ASP A 138 31.70 1.86 -3.25
CA ASP A 138 32.35 1.34 -4.47
C ASP A 138 33.01 2.45 -5.32
N ASP A 139 34.26 2.22 -5.74
CA ASP A 139 35.15 3.17 -6.41
C ASP A 139 34.79 3.35 -7.92
N GLY A 140 33.49 3.44 -8.24
CA GLY A 140 32.94 3.42 -9.61
C GLY A 140 33.31 4.60 -10.53
N GLY A 141 34.37 5.35 -10.23
CA GLY A 141 34.79 6.55 -10.96
C GLY A 141 35.27 6.35 -12.39
N ASP A 142 35.48 5.11 -12.85
CA ASP A 142 36.15 4.84 -14.14
C ASP A 142 35.23 4.44 -15.30
N GLY A 143 33.94 4.17 -15.05
CA GLY A 143 33.00 3.63 -16.05
C GLY A 143 32.56 4.62 -17.13
N TRP A 144 32.14 5.82 -16.74
CA TRP A 144 31.70 6.86 -17.70
C TRP A 144 32.88 7.46 -18.46
N LEU A 145 34.02 7.67 -17.78
CA LEU A 145 35.29 8.05 -18.42
C LEU A 145 35.63 7.02 -19.48
N ARG A 146 35.63 5.71 -19.19
CA ARG A 146 35.84 4.69 -20.24
C ARG A 146 34.80 4.75 -21.37
N SER A 147 33.51 4.89 -21.08
CA SER A 147 32.45 4.86 -22.09
C SER A 147 32.46 6.06 -23.05
N ILE A 148 32.86 7.26 -22.60
CA ILE A 148 33.05 8.43 -23.48
C ILE A 148 34.38 8.34 -24.24
N LEU A 149 35.38 7.68 -23.65
CA LEU A 149 36.75 7.63 -24.15
C LEU A 149 37.04 6.46 -25.11
N GLU A 150 36.12 5.53 -25.35
CA GLU A 150 36.28 4.45 -26.35
C GLU A 150 36.48 4.95 -27.80
N CYS A 151 36.17 6.23 -28.07
CA CYS A 151 36.39 6.87 -29.37
C CYS A 151 37.75 7.60 -29.49
N ILE A 152 38.60 7.56 -28.47
CA ILE A 152 39.88 8.28 -28.43
C ILE A 152 41.05 7.27 -28.44
N PRO A 153 42.06 7.41 -29.34
CA PRO A 153 43.20 6.49 -29.37
C PRO A 153 44.07 6.60 -28.09
N GLU A 154 44.63 5.46 -27.63
CA GLU A 154 45.36 5.32 -26.33
C GLU A 154 46.45 6.37 -26.07
N ILE A 155 47.15 6.85 -27.10
CA ILE A 155 48.25 7.83 -26.91
C ILE A 155 47.76 9.27 -26.67
N VAL A 156 46.50 9.63 -26.98
CA VAL A 156 45.86 10.86 -26.45
C VAL A 156 45.53 10.67 -24.97
N TRP A 157 45.14 9.44 -24.59
CA TRP A 157 44.67 9.14 -23.25
C TRP A 157 45.76 9.30 -22.19
N ASP A 158 46.99 8.85 -22.48
CA ASP A 158 48.13 9.02 -21.57
C ASP A 158 48.42 10.49 -21.26
N LEU A 159 48.08 11.39 -22.19
CA LEU A 159 48.35 12.81 -22.06
C LEU A 159 47.20 13.61 -21.44
N ILE A 160 45.95 13.22 -21.73
CA ILE A 160 44.75 13.89 -21.23
C ILE A 160 44.37 13.41 -19.83
N ARG A 161 44.68 12.15 -19.47
CA ARG A 161 44.28 11.56 -18.17
C ARG A 161 44.82 12.30 -16.93
N PRO A 162 46.08 12.75 -16.87
CA PRO A 162 46.57 13.54 -15.72
C PRO A 162 45.80 14.85 -15.56
N VAL A 163 45.51 15.51 -16.68
CA VAL A 163 44.79 16.79 -16.71
C VAL A 163 43.31 16.61 -16.39
N LEU A 164 42.66 15.51 -16.83
CA LEU A 164 41.29 15.18 -16.41
C LEU A 164 41.19 14.96 -14.90
N LYS A 165 42.17 14.26 -14.30
CA LYS A 165 42.23 14.07 -12.84
C LYS A 165 42.37 15.39 -12.09
N ASP A 166 43.12 16.34 -12.64
CA ASP A 166 43.23 17.67 -12.05
C ASP A 166 42.01 18.52 -12.36
N ALA A 167 41.41 18.48 -13.55
CA ALA A 167 40.20 19.23 -13.92
C ALA A 167 38.97 18.85 -13.06
N PHE A 168 38.85 17.60 -12.61
CA PHE A 168 37.84 17.23 -11.61
C PHE A 168 38.05 17.90 -10.23
N ARG A 169 39.20 18.55 -10.02
CA ARG A 169 39.51 19.39 -8.85
C ARG A 169 39.31 20.88 -9.12
N TRP A 170 38.82 21.29 -10.30
CA TRP A 170 38.67 22.70 -10.69
C TRP A 170 37.26 23.23 -10.47
N GLY A 171 37.17 24.42 -9.88
CA GLY A 171 35.89 25.06 -9.56
C GLY A 171 35.01 24.18 -8.67
N LYS A 172 33.69 24.31 -8.83
CA LYS A 172 32.67 23.56 -8.08
C LYS A 172 32.51 22.12 -8.56
N VAL A 173 33.19 21.70 -9.62
CA VAL A 173 33.13 20.32 -10.12
C VAL A 173 33.63 19.33 -9.05
N ALA A 174 34.63 19.75 -8.28
CA ALA A 174 35.15 18.98 -7.14
C ALA A 174 34.08 18.71 -6.06
N ASP A 175 33.08 19.60 -5.93
CA ASP A 175 32.05 19.50 -4.90
C ASP A 175 31.01 18.40 -5.21
N VAL A 176 30.97 17.92 -6.45
CA VAL A 176 30.01 16.92 -6.93
C VAL A 176 30.68 15.69 -7.55
N TYR A 177 32.01 15.59 -7.46
CA TYR A 177 32.78 14.44 -7.92
C TYR A 177 33.02 13.44 -6.77
N PRO A 178 32.85 12.11 -6.98
CA PRO A 178 32.44 11.46 -8.23
C PRO A 178 30.99 11.74 -8.63
N TYR A 179 30.77 11.83 -9.95
CA TYR A 179 29.46 12.14 -10.51
C TYR A 179 28.45 11.00 -10.33
N PRO A 180 27.13 11.30 -10.33
CA PRO A 180 26.09 10.27 -10.31
C PRO A 180 26.14 9.38 -11.56
N GLN A 181 25.79 8.10 -11.39
CA GLN A 181 25.78 7.10 -12.46
C GLN A 181 24.43 7.09 -13.19
N GLN A 182 24.32 7.79 -14.32
CA GLN A 182 23.02 7.97 -15.01
C GLN A 182 22.34 6.66 -15.42
N HIS A 183 23.08 5.65 -15.86
CA HIS A 183 22.51 4.38 -16.30
C HIS A 183 21.93 3.60 -15.13
N TYR A 184 22.60 3.66 -13.97
CA TYR A 184 22.15 3.03 -12.75
C TYR A 184 20.89 3.72 -12.21
N LEU A 185 20.86 5.05 -12.16
CA LEU A 185 19.66 5.82 -11.78
C LEU A 185 18.47 5.51 -12.69
N ASN A 186 18.70 5.35 -14.00
CA ASN A 186 17.66 4.95 -14.95
C ASN A 186 17.17 3.50 -14.75
N ASP A 187 18.07 2.57 -14.41
CA ASP A 187 17.67 1.19 -14.13
C ASP A 187 16.91 1.07 -12.80
N LEU A 188 17.30 1.84 -11.78
CA LEU A 188 16.54 2.01 -10.53
C LEU A 188 15.14 2.59 -10.81
N SER A 189 15.04 3.60 -11.68
CA SER A 189 13.75 4.15 -12.11
C SER A 189 12.84 3.07 -12.71
N LYS A 190 13.37 2.18 -13.57
CA LYS A 190 12.60 1.06 -14.13
C LYS A 190 12.17 0.06 -13.06
N ALA A 191 13.03 -0.25 -12.09
CA ALA A 191 12.71 -1.16 -11.00
C ALA A 191 11.49 -0.65 -10.19
N TRP A 192 11.46 0.66 -9.87
CA TRP A 192 10.31 1.29 -9.24
C TRP A 192 9.04 1.23 -10.10
N ARG A 193 9.16 1.51 -11.41
CA ARG A 193 8.03 1.43 -12.34
C ARG A 193 7.42 0.03 -12.43
N ASN A 194 8.22 -1.03 -12.29
CA ASN A 194 7.74 -2.40 -12.33
C ASN A 194 6.80 -2.74 -11.15
N MET A 195 6.88 -2.00 -10.03
CA MET A 195 5.97 -2.20 -8.89
C MET A 195 4.51 -1.91 -9.25
N ASN A 196 4.26 -0.96 -10.15
CA ASN A 196 2.91 -0.63 -10.63
C ASN A 196 2.24 -1.81 -11.33
N MET A 197 3.01 -2.61 -12.07
CA MET A 197 2.52 -3.82 -12.72
C MET A 197 2.15 -4.89 -11.68
N SER A 198 3.00 -5.11 -10.67
CA SER A 198 2.71 -6.04 -9.58
C SER A 198 1.45 -5.64 -8.81
N LEU A 199 1.26 -4.35 -8.51
CA LEU A 199 0.05 -3.82 -7.88
C LEU A 199 -1.20 -4.14 -8.71
N SER A 200 -1.15 -3.83 -10.01
CA SER A 200 -2.29 -4.00 -10.93
C SER A 200 -2.70 -5.47 -11.08
N ILE A 201 -1.72 -6.38 -11.15
CA ILE A 201 -1.96 -7.84 -11.23
C ILE A 201 -2.64 -8.35 -9.96
N THR A 202 -2.11 -7.97 -8.79
CA THR A 202 -2.69 -8.39 -7.50
C THR A 202 -4.11 -7.86 -7.33
N GLU A 203 -4.34 -6.58 -7.57
CA GLU A 203 -5.66 -5.95 -7.45
C GLU A 203 -6.70 -6.61 -8.36
N SER A 204 -6.35 -6.80 -9.65
CA SER A 204 -7.25 -7.41 -10.63
C SER A 204 -7.57 -8.86 -10.28
N GLY A 205 -6.56 -9.62 -9.84
CA GLY A 205 -6.73 -11.01 -9.42
C GLY A 205 -7.67 -11.15 -8.22
N LEU A 206 -7.47 -10.34 -7.18
CA LEU A 206 -8.28 -10.38 -5.97
C LEU A 206 -9.72 -9.92 -6.23
N THR A 207 -9.91 -8.82 -6.96
CA THR A 207 -11.25 -8.33 -7.33
C THR A 207 -12.00 -9.36 -8.18
N GLY A 208 -11.31 -10.02 -9.12
CA GLY A 208 -11.90 -11.07 -9.95
C GLY A 208 -12.36 -12.29 -9.14
N LEU A 209 -11.63 -12.68 -8.09
CA LEU A 209 -11.99 -13.79 -7.21
C LEU A 209 -13.28 -13.49 -6.44
N VAL A 210 -13.40 -12.31 -5.82
CA VAL A 210 -14.61 -11.90 -5.08
C VAL A 210 -15.80 -11.74 -6.04
N SER A 211 -15.57 -11.21 -7.23
CA SER A 211 -16.61 -11.08 -8.26
C SER A 211 -17.21 -12.44 -8.65
N SER A 212 -16.45 -13.54 -8.54
CA SER A 212 -16.95 -14.89 -8.83
C SER A 212 -18.00 -15.42 -7.84
N ILE A 213 -18.11 -14.79 -6.67
CA ILE A 213 -19.10 -15.08 -5.63
C ILE A 213 -20.00 -13.86 -5.38
N THR A 214 -20.28 -13.08 -6.42
CA THR A 214 -21.13 -11.87 -6.33
C THR A 214 -22.14 -11.76 -7.45
N GLN A 215 -23.42 -11.57 -7.11
CA GLN A 215 -24.49 -11.32 -8.09
C GLN A 215 -24.71 -9.81 -8.27
N GLN A 216 -24.21 -9.26 -9.39
CA GLN A 216 -24.26 -7.81 -9.66
C GLN A 216 -25.67 -7.22 -9.82
N SER A 217 -26.70 -8.05 -10.08
CA SER A 217 -28.09 -7.61 -10.12
C SER A 217 -28.73 -7.46 -8.74
N ASN A 218 -28.11 -8.00 -7.69
CA ASN A 218 -28.52 -7.78 -6.30
C ASN A 218 -27.72 -6.59 -5.76
N SER A 219 -28.41 -5.46 -5.52
CA SER A 219 -27.75 -4.23 -5.10
C SER A 219 -27.04 -4.36 -3.74
N GLU A 220 -27.66 -5.03 -2.76
CA GLU A 220 -27.08 -5.21 -1.42
C GLU A 220 -25.81 -6.08 -1.48
N TRP A 221 -25.85 -7.15 -2.27
CA TRP A 221 -24.68 -8.00 -2.49
C TRP A 221 -23.57 -7.26 -3.25
N HIS A 222 -23.92 -6.54 -4.31
CA HIS A 222 -22.95 -5.78 -5.10
C HIS A 222 -22.33 -4.64 -4.28
N ASP A 223 -23.11 -3.92 -3.47
CA ASP A 223 -22.62 -2.91 -2.52
C ASP A 223 -21.65 -3.53 -1.51
N ALA A 224 -22.03 -4.65 -0.90
CA ALA A 224 -21.17 -5.36 0.05
C ALA A 224 -19.87 -5.85 -0.60
N MET A 225 -19.90 -6.28 -1.86
CA MET A 225 -18.69 -6.68 -2.61
C MET A 225 -17.76 -5.48 -2.81
N ARG A 226 -18.30 -4.34 -3.25
CA ARG A 226 -17.50 -3.12 -3.45
C ARG A 226 -16.90 -2.65 -2.13
N GLN A 227 -17.71 -2.66 -1.06
CA GLN A 227 -17.23 -2.34 0.28
C GLN A 227 -16.11 -3.29 0.72
N PHE A 228 -16.27 -4.61 0.56
CA PHE A 228 -15.24 -5.58 0.93
C PHE A 228 -13.95 -5.42 0.11
N CYS A 229 -14.05 -5.32 -1.22
CA CYS A 229 -12.88 -5.13 -2.07
C CYS A 229 -12.15 -3.82 -1.75
N SER A 230 -12.89 -2.74 -1.48
CA SER A 230 -12.29 -1.47 -1.07
C SER A 230 -11.74 -1.50 0.35
N SER A 231 -12.33 -2.26 1.27
CA SER A 231 -11.85 -2.35 2.66
C SER A 231 -10.50 -3.02 2.75
N LEU A 232 -10.27 -4.04 1.90
CA LEU A 232 -8.97 -4.71 1.72
C LEU A 232 -7.84 -3.71 1.47
N TRP A 233 -8.16 -2.60 0.80
CA TRP A 233 -7.25 -1.53 0.41
C TRP A 233 -7.36 -0.28 1.29
N GLY A 234 -7.82 -0.45 2.53
CA GLY A 234 -7.73 0.56 3.59
C GLY A 234 -8.92 1.52 3.67
N THR A 235 -10.01 1.28 2.94
CA THR A 235 -11.24 2.05 3.20
C THR A 235 -11.92 1.62 4.49
N THR A 236 -12.67 2.53 5.10
CA THR A 236 -13.41 2.30 6.35
C THR A 236 -14.78 2.97 6.33
N ALA A 237 -15.69 2.54 7.20
CA ALA A 237 -17.01 3.14 7.33
C ALA A 237 -17.01 4.57 7.90
N TRP A 238 -15.89 5.03 8.45
CA TRP A 238 -15.71 6.40 8.95
C TRP A 238 -14.76 7.23 8.11
N GLY A 239 -14.11 6.65 7.09
CA GLY A 239 -13.10 7.35 6.31
C GLY A 239 -13.65 8.60 5.63
N THR A 240 -12.76 9.59 5.47
CA THR A 240 -13.02 10.86 4.78
C THR A 240 -11.90 11.15 3.80
N SER A 241 -12.09 12.11 2.90
CA SER A 241 -11.01 12.54 2.00
C SER A 241 -9.88 13.23 2.79
N THR A 242 -8.68 12.64 2.76
CA THR A 242 -7.50 13.11 3.51
C THR A 242 -6.24 12.83 2.70
N ALA A 243 -5.25 13.73 2.76
CA ALA A 243 -3.99 13.63 2.03
C ALA A 243 -4.14 13.47 0.50
N GLY A 244 -5.26 13.92 -0.07
CA GLY A 244 -5.55 13.83 -1.51
C GLY A 244 -6.24 12.54 -1.96
N TYR A 245 -6.56 11.63 -1.03
CA TYR A 245 -7.18 10.33 -1.32
C TYR A 245 -8.51 10.15 -0.59
N GLU A 246 -9.39 9.30 -1.15
CA GLU A 246 -10.67 8.94 -0.55
C GLU A 246 -10.55 7.65 0.27
N TRP A 247 -10.82 7.75 1.57
CA TRP A 247 -10.66 6.65 2.53
C TRP A 247 -11.99 6.02 2.97
N LYS A 248 -13.12 6.52 2.48
CA LYS A 248 -14.43 5.93 2.73
C LYS A 248 -14.66 4.70 1.87
N HIS A 249 -15.44 3.75 2.38
CA HIS A 249 -15.89 2.59 1.61
C HIS A 249 -16.54 2.97 0.28
N ASP A 250 -16.25 2.15 -0.73
CA ASP A 250 -16.90 2.20 -2.02
C ASP A 250 -18.37 1.73 -1.93
N THR A 251 -19.24 2.28 -2.78
CA THR A 251 -20.65 1.88 -2.91
C THR A 251 -21.00 1.76 -4.39
N ALA A 252 -22.07 1.06 -4.75
CA ALA A 252 -22.49 0.97 -6.15
C ALA A 252 -22.88 2.33 -6.74
N SER A 253 -23.28 3.29 -5.91
CA SER A 253 -23.53 4.68 -6.35
C SER A 253 -22.25 5.47 -6.66
N SER A 254 -21.10 5.02 -6.15
CA SER A 254 -19.77 5.55 -6.47
C SER A 254 -19.26 5.10 -7.85
N ALA A 255 -20.03 4.30 -8.61
CA ALA A 255 -19.63 3.80 -9.93
C ALA A 255 -19.28 4.89 -10.95
N SER A 256 -19.74 6.13 -10.76
CA SER A 256 -19.39 7.28 -11.60
C SER A 256 -17.98 7.83 -11.37
N THR A 257 -17.35 7.51 -10.23
CA THR A 257 -16.01 7.99 -9.84
C THR A 257 -14.94 6.89 -9.82
N GLY A 258 -15.31 5.64 -10.13
CA GLY A 258 -14.40 4.48 -10.03
C GLY A 258 -14.33 3.89 -8.62
N ALA A 259 -13.81 2.67 -8.51
CA ALA A 259 -13.61 2.02 -7.21
C ALA A 259 -12.49 2.70 -6.40
N THR A 260 -12.68 2.85 -5.09
CA THR A 260 -11.72 3.53 -4.20
C THR A 260 -10.80 2.52 -3.52
N HIS A 261 -9.54 2.44 -3.94
CA HIS A 261 -8.53 1.52 -3.38
C HIS A 261 -7.32 2.29 -2.83
N PRO A 262 -7.49 3.12 -1.78
CA PRO A 262 -6.55 4.20 -1.45
C PRO A 262 -5.14 3.72 -1.12
N VAL A 263 -4.96 2.62 -0.37
CA VAL A 263 -3.61 2.08 -0.11
C VAL A 263 -2.89 1.71 -1.41
N MET A 264 -3.60 1.07 -2.35
CA MET A 264 -3.03 0.68 -3.64
C MET A 264 -2.73 1.90 -4.51
N THR A 265 -3.63 2.89 -4.54
CA THR A 265 -3.41 4.12 -5.28
C THR A 265 -2.21 4.90 -4.74
N VAL A 266 -2.06 5.01 -3.41
CA VAL A 266 -0.89 5.65 -2.78
C VAL A 266 0.40 4.92 -3.15
N LEU A 267 0.42 3.58 -3.09
CA LEU A 267 1.58 2.80 -3.49
C LEU A 267 1.91 3.01 -4.98
N PHE A 268 0.90 2.96 -5.85
CA PHE A 268 1.07 3.16 -7.29
C PHE A 268 1.63 4.55 -7.61
N ASP A 269 1.02 5.59 -7.05
CA ASP A 269 1.43 6.98 -7.26
C ASP A 269 2.85 7.21 -6.71
N THR A 270 3.17 6.65 -5.54
CA THR A 270 4.51 6.74 -4.95
C THR A 270 5.54 6.06 -5.84
N ALA A 271 5.30 4.83 -6.28
CA ALA A 271 6.26 4.10 -7.11
C ALA A 271 6.48 4.78 -8.47
N LYS A 272 5.40 5.34 -9.05
CA LYS A 272 5.49 6.19 -10.24
C LYS A 272 6.32 7.44 -9.99
N GLU A 273 6.00 8.21 -8.95
CA GLU A 273 6.70 9.47 -8.67
C GLU A 273 8.18 9.23 -8.35
N VAL A 274 8.51 8.22 -7.54
CA VAL A 274 9.92 7.85 -7.27
C VAL A 274 10.64 7.45 -8.56
N SER A 275 9.99 6.68 -9.44
CA SER A 275 10.53 6.33 -10.76
C SER A 275 10.81 7.57 -11.61
N ASP A 276 9.86 8.51 -11.69
CA ASP A 276 9.98 9.75 -12.44
C ASP A 276 11.10 10.64 -11.87
N GLN A 277 11.21 10.76 -10.55
CA GLN A 277 12.27 11.55 -9.89
C GLN A 277 13.66 10.93 -10.07
N LEU A 278 13.80 9.60 -10.04
CA LEU A 278 15.07 8.93 -10.36
C LEU A 278 15.48 9.14 -11.81
N TYR A 279 14.51 9.15 -12.74
CA TYR A 279 14.78 9.43 -14.14
C TYR A 279 15.16 10.89 -14.38
N GLU A 280 14.48 11.85 -13.74
CA GLU A 280 14.86 13.28 -13.77
C GLU A 280 16.28 13.49 -13.20
N PHE A 281 16.64 12.75 -12.14
CA PHE A 281 17.99 12.78 -11.59
C PHE A 281 19.01 12.19 -12.58
N ALA A 282 18.70 11.06 -13.23
CA ALA A 282 19.55 10.48 -14.27
C ALA A 282 19.81 11.47 -15.42
N GLN A 283 18.79 12.21 -15.86
CA GLN A 283 18.94 13.24 -16.88
C GLN A 283 19.80 14.41 -16.42
N ALA A 284 19.66 14.85 -15.16
CA ALA A 284 20.54 15.88 -14.59
C ALA A 284 22.00 15.43 -14.57
N ALA A 285 22.25 14.15 -14.29
CA ALA A 285 23.59 13.57 -14.35
C ALA A 285 24.14 13.50 -15.80
N VAL A 286 23.32 13.15 -16.80
CA VAL A 286 23.71 13.22 -18.22
C VAL A 286 24.14 14.64 -18.60
N ASP A 287 23.35 15.65 -18.23
CA ASP A 287 23.65 17.04 -18.55
C ASP A 287 24.93 17.53 -17.87
N LEU A 288 25.15 17.17 -16.59
CA LEU A 288 26.38 17.48 -15.85
C LEU A 288 27.61 16.87 -16.55
N ASN A 289 27.56 15.56 -16.82
CA ASN A 289 28.66 14.84 -17.47
C ASN A 289 28.98 15.40 -18.85
N GLY A 290 27.96 15.60 -19.70
CA GLY A 290 28.12 16.09 -21.06
C GLY A 290 28.68 17.51 -21.12
N LYS A 291 28.13 18.44 -20.34
CA LYS A 291 28.56 19.85 -20.37
C LYS A 291 29.96 20.06 -19.78
N VAL A 292 30.31 19.34 -18.71
CA VAL A 292 31.69 19.41 -18.19
C VAL A 292 32.68 18.85 -19.22
N TRP A 293 32.32 17.76 -19.89
CA TRP A 293 33.15 17.21 -20.97
C TRP A 293 33.32 18.18 -22.15
N ASP A 294 32.25 18.84 -22.57
CA ASP A 294 32.29 19.82 -23.67
C ASP A 294 33.21 21.01 -23.33
N ILE A 295 33.08 21.59 -22.14
CA ILE A 295 33.94 22.70 -21.67
C ILE A 295 35.40 22.25 -21.62
N TYR A 296 35.66 21.04 -21.14
CA TYR A 296 37.01 20.48 -21.10
C TYR A 296 37.60 20.29 -22.50
N MET A 297 36.83 19.71 -23.42
CA MET A 297 37.27 19.48 -24.80
C MET A 297 37.48 20.78 -25.59
N GLU A 298 36.71 21.82 -25.27
CA GLU A 298 36.93 23.16 -25.82
C GLU A 298 38.26 23.74 -25.33
N ALA A 299 38.55 23.69 -24.03
CA ALA A 299 39.84 24.11 -23.48
C ALA A 299 41.03 23.35 -24.10
N VAL A 300 40.87 22.04 -24.35
CA VAL A 300 41.89 21.24 -25.07
C VAL A 300 42.09 21.71 -26.50
N ARG A 301 41.01 21.99 -27.24
CA ARG A 301 41.09 22.51 -28.61
C ARG A 301 41.80 23.85 -28.67
N GLU A 302 41.47 24.76 -27.75
CA GLU A 302 42.11 26.09 -27.67
C GLU A 302 43.59 26.00 -27.31
N ALA A 303 43.94 25.20 -26.30
CA ALA A 303 45.32 25.00 -25.89
C ALA A 303 46.18 24.44 -27.03
N VAL A 304 45.67 23.45 -27.77
CA VAL A 304 46.38 22.93 -28.96
C VAL A 304 46.52 23.99 -30.05
N GLY A 305 45.51 24.84 -30.26
CA GLY A 305 45.60 25.94 -31.22
C GLY A 305 46.61 27.03 -30.86
N LYS A 306 47.04 27.10 -29.59
CA LYS A 306 48.02 28.08 -29.07
C LYS A 306 49.45 27.53 -28.97
N ILE A 307 49.63 26.22 -29.11
CA ILE A 307 50.97 25.62 -29.17
C ILE A 307 51.54 25.85 -30.57
N ASP A 308 52.71 26.48 -30.64
CA ASP A 308 53.44 26.66 -31.87
C ASP A 308 53.98 25.30 -32.34
N LEU A 309 53.24 24.63 -33.22
CA LEU A 309 53.64 23.37 -33.87
C LEU A 309 54.48 23.65 -35.13
N SER A 310 55.24 24.74 -35.17
CA SER A 310 55.95 25.28 -36.34
C SER A 310 56.93 24.32 -37.03
N ASP A 311 57.25 23.17 -36.43
CA ASP A 311 57.96 22.08 -37.14
C ASP A 311 57.06 21.18 -38.00
N GLY A 312 55.81 21.60 -38.25
CA GLY A 312 55.17 21.38 -39.55
C GLY A 312 53.68 21.08 -39.50
N LEU A 313 52.85 22.11 -39.41
CA LEU A 313 51.44 22.06 -39.79
C LEU A 313 50.98 23.44 -40.26
N ASP A 314 50.45 23.52 -41.48
CA ASP A 314 49.76 24.70 -42.02
C ASP A 314 48.25 24.57 -41.70
N MET A 315 47.61 25.65 -41.25
CA MET A 315 46.25 25.65 -40.70
C MET A 315 45.14 25.62 -41.76
N ASP A 316 45.49 25.69 -43.05
CA ASP A 316 44.50 25.74 -44.14
C ASP A 316 43.88 24.38 -44.51
N ASP A 317 44.48 23.26 -44.09
CA ASP A 317 44.04 21.89 -44.44
C ASP A 317 42.87 21.35 -43.57
N VAL A 318 42.36 22.13 -42.61
CA VAL A 318 41.24 21.71 -41.73
C VAL A 318 39.88 21.86 -42.43
N LYS A 319 39.81 22.60 -43.55
CA LYS A 319 38.56 22.85 -44.28
C LYS A 319 38.20 21.79 -45.32
N GLU A 320 39.13 20.93 -45.76
CA GLU A 320 38.85 19.91 -46.79
C GLU A 320 38.77 18.48 -46.21
N GLY A 321 37.53 18.08 -45.92
CA GLY A 321 36.98 16.76 -46.24
C GLY A 321 37.66 15.52 -45.66
N ALA A 322 37.09 14.99 -44.57
CA ALA A 322 36.78 13.59 -44.20
C ALA A 322 37.70 12.39 -44.52
N LYS A 323 38.74 12.49 -45.37
CA LYS A 323 39.72 11.43 -45.67
C LYS A 323 41.04 11.59 -44.92
N SER A 324 41.24 12.69 -44.18
CA SER A 324 42.49 12.98 -43.44
C SER A 324 42.40 12.79 -41.91
N ALA A 325 41.30 12.27 -41.37
CA ALA A 325 41.12 12.13 -39.92
C ALA A 325 42.26 11.34 -39.26
N VAL A 326 42.69 10.21 -39.84
CA VAL A 326 43.72 9.35 -39.24
C VAL A 326 45.14 9.95 -39.34
N LYS A 327 45.45 10.69 -40.41
CA LYS A 327 46.78 11.31 -40.62
C LYS A 327 46.94 12.62 -39.83
N ASN A 328 45.85 13.36 -39.66
CA ASN A 328 45.80 14.57 -38.85
C ASN A 328 45.79 14.24 -37.35
N ILE A 329 45.10 13.16 -36.94
CA ILE A 329 45.22 12.59 -35.60
C ILE A 329 46.68 12.15 -35.36
N GLY A 330 47.32 11.42 -36.28
CA GLY A 330 48.71 10.98 -36.11
C GLY A 330 49.74 12.11 -35.97
N ARG A 331 49.49 13.30 -36.54
CA ARG A 331 50.38 14.48 -36.42
C ARG A 331 50.08 15.33 -35.17
N PHE A 332 48.80 15.53 -34.85
CA PHE A 332 48.36 16.07 -33.55
C PHE A 332 49.02 15.32 -32.39
N MET A 333 49.05 13.99 -32.47
CA MET A 333 49.66 13.10 -31.48
C MET A 333 51.17 13.28 -31.30
N LYS A 334 51.89 13.70 -32.36
CA LYS A 334 53.35 13.84 -32.33
C LYS A 334 53.79 15.16 -31.71
N GLY A 335 53.05 16.25 -31.93
CA GLY A 335 53.29 17.55 -31.30
C GLY A 335 52.91 17.58 -29.81
N VAL A 336 51.86 16.84 -29.46
CA VAL A 336 51.38 16.62 -28.10
C VAL A 336 52.41 15.87 -27.23
N ALA A 337 53.13 14.89 -27.79
CA ALA A 337 54.16 14.13 -27.07
C ALA A 337 55.44 14.95 -26.75
N THR A 338 55.74 16.00 -27.51
CA THR A 338 56.95 16.84 -27.32
C THR A 338 56.75 18.02 -26.36
N GLY A 339 55.50 18.43 -26.08
CA GLY A 339 55.15 19.61 -25.26
C GLY A 339 54.23 19.30 -24.08
N ALA A 340 54.22 18.07 -23.58
CA ALA A 340 53.19 17.58 -22.64
C ALA A 340 53.00 18.44 -21.36
N ALA A 341 54.07 19.05 -20.84
CA ALA A 341 54.01 19.93 -19.67
C ALA A 341 53.47 21.34 -20.00
N GLU A 342 53.76 21.87 -21.19
CA GLU A 342 53.23 23.16 -21.64
C GLU A 342 51.76 23.03 -22.03
N LEU A 343 51.40 21.92 -22.67
CA LEU A 343 50.01 21.60 -23.02
C LEU A 343 49.13 21.39 -21.79
N SER A 344 49.61 20.74 -20.73
CA SER A 344 48.83 20.59 -19.49
C SER A 344 48.62 21.94 -18.79
N VAL A 345 49.63 22.80 -18.75
CA VAL A 345 49.53 24.17 -18.21
C VAL A 345 48.59 25.02 -19.06
N GLU A 346 48.67 24.96 -20.38
CA GLU A 346 47.80 25.73 -21.27
C GLU A 346 46.35 25.25 -21.24
N ILE A 347 46.09 23.93 -21.23
CA ILE A 347 44.72 23.41 -21.03
C ILE A 347 44.14 23.98 -19.74
N THR A 348 44.93 23.93 -18.66
CA THR A 348 44.56 24.45 -17.35
C THR A 348 44.22 25.95 -17.37
N LEU A 349 44.99 26.75 -18.11
CA LEU A 349 44.76 28.19 -18.28
C LEU A 349 43.54 28.53 -19.14
N ASN A 350 43.12 27.62 -20.03
CA ASN A 350 41.98 27.81 -20.92
C ASN A 350 40.69 27.15 -20.41
N ILE A 351 40.69 26.51 -19.22
CA ILE A 351 39.46 26.00 -18.61
C ILE A 351 38.58 27.17 -18.15
N ASP A 352 37.38 27.29 -18.72
CA ASP A 352 36.34 28.22 -18.29
C ASP A 352 35.73 27.76 -16.94
N THR A 353 36.40 28.14 -15.85
CA THR A 353 35.96 27.86 -14.49
C THR A 353 34.58 28.46 -14.17
N PRO A 354 34.26 29.72 -14.56
CA PRO A 354 32.89 30.23 -14.46
C PRO A 354 31.83 29.35 -15.12
N ALA A 355 32.09 28.84 -16.34
CA ALA A 355 31.16 27.94 -17.02
C ALA A 355 31.01 26.61 -16.28
N LEU A 356 32.10 26.00 -15.79
CA LEU A 356 32.05 24.80 -14.96
C LEU A 356 31.22 25.01 -13.69
N ASN A 357 31.41 26.14 -13.01
CA ASN A 357 30.64 26.49 -11.82
C ASN A 357 29.14 26.62 -12.14
N ALA A 358 28.79 27.26 -13.26
CA ALA A 358 27.41 27.41 -13.70
C ALA A 358 26.75 26.07 -14.02
N VAL A 359 27.48 25.11 -14.62
CA VAL A 359 27.00 23.75 -14.86
C VAL A 359 26.67 23.04 -13.54
N VAL A 360 27.57 23.10 -12.55
CA VAL A 360 27.35 22.48 -11.23
C VAL A 360 26.20 23.15 -10.48
N GLU A 361 26.07 24.48 -10.55
CA GLU A 361 24.94 25.20 -9.96
C GLU A 361 23.60 24.79 -10.59
N ALA A 362 23.56 24.64 -11.93
CA ALA A 362 22.37 24.17 -12.63
C ALA A 362 22.00 22.73 -12.23
N TYR A 363 23.00 21.84 -12.13
CA TYR A 363 22.81 20.48 -11.65
C TYR A 363 22.25 20.45 -10.21
N ASN A 364 22.90 21.16 -9.28
CA ASN A 364 22.47 21.22 -7.89
C ASN A 364 21.07 21.80 -7.74
N THR A 365 20.75 22.85 -8.50
CA THR A 365 19.40 23.45 -8.53
C THR A 365 18.36 22.44 -8.98
N ARG A 366 18.64 21.68 -10.05
CA ARG A 366 17.72 20.67 -10.57
C ARG A 366 17.50 19.53 -9.57
N VAL A 367 18.57 18.98 -8.99
CA VAL A 367 18.48 17.87 -8.03
C VAL A 367 17.79 18.31 -6.72
N ASN A 368 18.12 19.49 -6.20
CA ASN A 368 17.47 20.03 -5.00
C ASN A 368 15.96 20.24 -5.20
N ALA A 369 15.51 20.56 -6.42
CA ALA A 369 14.08 20.71 -6.72
C ALA A 369 13.29 19.38 -6.68
N LEU A 370 13.97 18.23 -6.76
CA LEU A 370 13.33 16.91 -6.68
C LEU A 370 13.04 16.48 -5.23
N VAL A 371 13.88 16.92 -4.28
CA VAL A 371 13.78 16.61 -2.85
C VAL A 371 12.41 16.92 -2.23
N PRO A 372 11.82 18.13 -2.44
CA PRO A 372 10.48 18.41 -1.90
C PRO A 372 9.39 17.55 -2.56
N LYS A 373 9.52 17.17 -3.84
CA LYS A 373 8.57 16.28 -4.51
C LYS A 373 8.53 14.90 -3.86
N LEU A 374 9.71 14.32 -3.57
CA LEU A 374 9.81 13.06 -2.82
C LEU A 374 9.22 13.20 -1.41
N ASN A 375 9.59 14.25 -0.67
CA ASN A 375 9.07 14.44 0.69
C ASN A 375 7.55 14.63 0.74
N ALA A 376 6.92 15.14 -0.32
CA ALA A 376 5.48 15.28 -0.42
C ALA A 376 4.73 13.93 -0.48
N LEU A 377 5.44 12.81 -0.75
CA LEU A 377 4.88 11.46 -0.74
C LEU A 377 4.70 10.89 0.69
N ILE A 378 5.36 11.48 1.70
CA ILE A 378 5.32 10.96 3.07
C ILE A 378 3.93 11.07 3.72
N PRO A 379 3.21 12.21 3.67
CA PRO A 379 1.88 12.30 4.26
C PRO A 379 0.87 11.25 3.75
N PRO A 380 0.71 11.01 2.43
CA PRO A 380 -0.20 9.96 1.97
C PRO A 380 0.30 8.55 2.32
N LEU A 381 1.61 8.30 2.31
CA LEU A 381 2.18 7.02 2.77
C LEU A 381 1.92 6.77 4.27
N ASP A 382 2.03 7.81 5.10
CA ASP A 382 1.70 7.74 6.53
C ASP A 382 0.24 7.42 6.76
N GLU A 383 -0.65 8.03 5.98
CA GLU A 383 -2.08 7.75 6.05
C GLU A 383 -2.37 6.31 5.60
N ALA A 384 -1.77 5.86 4.49
CA ALA A 384 -1.90 4.49 4.00
C ALA A 384 -1.41 3.46 5.02
N PHE A 385 -0.28 3.73 5.69
CA PHE A 385 0.26 2.85 6.72
C PHE A 385 -0.70 2.66 7.90
N ARG A 386 -1.37 3.74 8.34
CA ARG A 386 -2.34 3.69 9.42
C ARG A 386 -3.64 3.04 8.98
N ALA A 387 -4.09 3.32 7.76
CA ALA A 387 -5.35 2.83 7.21
C ALA A 387 -5.31 1.34 6.85
N ALA A 388 -4.15 0.83 6.42
CA ALA A 388 -3.99 -0.55 5.98
C ALA A 388 -4.56 -1.54 7.02
N PRO A 389 -5.48 -2.44 6.60
CA PRO A 389 -6.13 -3.37 7.52
C PRO A 389 -5.14 -4.33 8.18
N THR A 390 -5.46 -4.77 9.39
CA THR A 390 -4.76 -5.89 10.02
C THR A 390 -5.29 -7.22 9.49
N PHE A 391 -4.55 -8.30 9.75
CA PHE A 391 -4.98 -9.66 9.49
C PHE A 391 -6.34 -9.94 10.14
N GLN A 392 -6.51 -9.55 11.41
CA GLN A 392 -7.70 -9.85 12.20
C GLN A 392 -8.93 -9.07 11.71
N ALA A 393 -8.74 -7.83 11.26
CA ALA A 393 -9.82 -7.04 10.69
C ALA A 393 -10.31 -7.64 9.36
N GLU A 394 -9.41 -8.05 8.48
CA GLU A 394 -9.78 -8.65 7.18
C GLU A 394 -10.27 -10.08 7.29
N ASP A 395 -9.74 -10.87 8.22
CA ASP A 395 -10.31 -12.18 8.57
C ASP A 395 -11.77 -12.01 8.99
N ALA A 396 -12.06 -11.06 9.88
CA ALA A 396 -13.42 -10.81 10.33
C ALA A 396 -14.35 -10.29 9.21
N ARG A 397 -13.88 -9.35 8.38
CA ARG A 397 -14.64 -8.81 7.23
C ARG A 397 -14.92 -9.89 6.18
N ALA A 398 -13.94 -10.72 5.85
CA ALA A 398 -14.11 -11.84 4.91
C ALA A 398 -15.05 -12.90 5.49
N GLN A 399 -14.96 -13.16 6.79
CA GLN A 399 -15.91 -14.06 7.45
C GLN A 399 -17.34 -13.56 7.32
N ALA A 400 -17.55 -12.26 7.57
CA ALA A 400 -18.86 -11.62 7.48
C ALA A 400 -19.41 -11.61 6.05
N PHE A 401 -18.62 -11.15 5.08
CA PHE A 401 -19.01 -11.15 3.67
C PHE A 401 -19.32 -12.57 3.18
N GLY A 402 -18.45 -13.54 3.49
CA GLY A 402 -18.67 -14.94 3.12
C GLY A 402 -19.94 -15.53 3.75
N ALA A 403 -20.23 -15.21 5.01
CA ALA A 403 -21.39 -15.72 5.72
C ALA A 403 -22.69 -15.16 5.10
N ARG A 404 -22.71 -13.85 4.82
CA ARG A 404 -23.81 -13.20 4.10
C ARG A 404 -23.97 -13.77 2.69
N ALA A 405 -22.87 -14.03 1.97
CA ALA A 405 -22.91 -14.60 0.62
C ALA A 405 -23.48 -16.03 0.58
N LEU A 406 -23.10 -16.90 1.51
CA LEU A 406 -23.65 -18.27 1.62
C LEU A 406 -25.16 -18.30 1.93
N ASN A 407 -25.70 -17.22 2.50
CA ASN A 407 -27.12 -17.06 2.75
C ASN A 407 -27.82 -16.19 1.70
N ASP A 408 -27.21 -15.97 0.52
CA ASP A 408 -27.70 -15.13 -0.58
C ASP A 408 -28.07 -13.70 -0.14
N PHE A 409 -27.39 -13.16 0.88
CA PHE A 409 -27.69 -11.89 1.53
C PHE A 409 -29.14 -11.77 2.04
N LYS A 410 -29.84 -12.89 2.26
CA LYS A 410 -31.22 -12.89 2.78
C LYS A 410 -31.29 -12.14 4.11
N ARG A 411 -32.35 -11.33 4.26
CA ARG A 411 -32.61 -10.54 5.48
C ARG A 411 -33.23 -11.38 6.60
N LYS A 412 -32.49 -12.38 7.06
CA LYS A 412 -32.90 -13.30 8.13
C LYS A 412 -31.70 -13.64 9.02
N HIS A 413 -31.97 -14.13 10.22
CA HIS A 413 -30.92 -14.76 11.01
C HIS A 413 -30.47 -16.06 10.35
N HIS A 414 -29.17 -16.28 10.42
CA HIS A 414 -28.54 -17.53 10.06
C HIS A 414 -27.40 -17.77 11.05
N PHE A 415 -27.37 -18.96 11.65
CA PHE A 415 -26.47 -19.27 12.74
C PHE A 415 -25.47 -20.34 12.30
N THR A 416 -24.19 -19.97 12.26
CA THR A 416 -23.10 -20.84 11.80
C THR A 416 -21.92 -20.84 12.76
N VAL A 417 -22.13 -20.40 14.01
CA VAL A 417 -21.07 -20.31 15.02
C VAL A 417 -20.56 -21.73 15.37
N PRO A 418 -19.24 -21.98 15.26
CA PRO A 418 -18.71 -23.33 15.45
C PRO A 418 -18.92 -23.90 16.85
N GLY A 419 -19.33 -25.17 16.91
CA GLY A 419 -19.47 -25.91 18.16
C GLY A 419 -20.59 -25.40 19.07
N GLN A 420 -21.47 -24.54 18.55
CA GLN A 420 -22.65 -24.06 19.24
C GLN A 420 -23.90 -24.58 18.54
N ASP A 421 -24.86 -25.00 19.36
CA ASP A 421 -26.18 -25.42 18.91
C ASP A 421 -27.17 -24.29 19.19
N PRO A 422 -27.77 -23.66 18.15
CA PRO A 422 -28.70 -22.55 18.35
C PRO A 422 -29.93 -22.96 19.17
N ASP A 423 -30.32 -24.24 19.19
CA ASP A 423 -31.49 -24.72 19.94
C ASP A 423 -31.26 -24.67 21.47
N HIS A 424 -30.00 -24.59 21.90
CA HIS A 424 -29.60 -24.46 23.30
C HIS A 424 -29.22 -23.03 23.70
N ILE A 425 -29.49 -22.05 22.83
CA ILE A 425 -29.18 -20.63 23.06
C ILE A 425 -30.48 -19.84 22.99
N TYR A 426 -30.80 -19.07 24.04
CA TYR A 426 -32.07 -18.35 24.13
C TYR A 426 -32.23 -17.29 23.01
N TYR A 427 -31.18 -16.51 22.76
CA TYR A 427 -31.10 -15.57 21.64
C TYR A 427 -29.87 -15.85 20.78
N PRO A 428 -29.94 -16.80 19.83
CA PRO A 428 -28.79 -17.19 19.02
C PRO A 428 -28.45 -16.09 18.02
N MET A 429 -27.27 -15.49 18.15
CA MET A 429 -26.80 -14.41 17.29
C MET A 429 -25.41 -14.76 16.73
N ASP A 430 -25.29 -14.81 15.42
CA ASP A 430 -24.02 -14.99 14.71
C ASP A 430 -23.56 -13.66 14.13
N LEU A 431 -22.55 -13.03 14.73
CA LEU A 431 -22.08 -11.69 14.35
C LEU A 431 -21.60 -11.61 12.89
N ALA A 432 -21.03 -12.66 12.34
CA ALA A 432 -20.61 -12.68 10.93
C ALA A 432 -21.82 -12.51 10.00
N ASN A 433 -22.91 -13.20 10.31
CA ASN A 433 -24.18 -13.07 9.59
C ASN A 433 -24.96 -11.79 9.93
N GLN A 434 -24.56 -11.04 10.96
CA GLN A 434 -25.17 -9.76 11.30
C GLN A 434 -24.54 -8.59 10.56
N GLU A 435 -23.28 -8.61 10.09
CA GLU A 435 -22.69 -7.43 9.44
C GLU A 435 -23.48 -6.99 8.21
N GLY A 436 -23.83 -5.69 8.14
CA GLY A 436 -24.63 -5.08 7.07
C GLY A 436 -26.11 -5.48 7.04
N LEU A 437 -26.57 -6.36 7.94
CA LEU A 437 -27.98 -6.77 8.00
C LEU A 437 -28.83 -5.63 8.58
N TYR A 438 -29.57 -4.90 7.73
CA TYR A 438 -30.24 -3.65 8.13
C TYR A 438 -29.29 -2.61 8.73
N ASP A 439 -28.15 -2.37 8.07
CA ASP A 439 -27.15 -1.34 8.41
C ASP A 439 -26.42 -1.55 9.77
N SER A 440 -26.48 -2.76 10.31
CA SER A 440 -25.65 -3.20 11.44
C SER A 440 -24.16 -3.24 11.08
N HIS A 441 -23.34 -2.96 12.09
CA HIS A 441 -21.89 -2.87 11.96
C HIS A 441 -21.16 -3.40 13.22
N PRO A 442 -21.45 -4.62 13.70
CA PRO A 442 -20.72 -5.21 14.81
C PRO A 442 -19.26 -5.56 14.49
N ILE A 443 -18.87 -5.65 13.22
CA ILE A 443 -17.53 -6.12 12.81
C ILE A 443 -16.65 -4.99 12.30
N ASP A 444 -17.03 -4.34 11.18
CA ASP A 444 -16.13 -3.42 10.46
C ASP A 444 -15.58 -2.29 11.34
N LYS A 445 -16.40 -1.83 12.29
CA LYS A 445 -16.04 -0.74 13.20
C LYS A 445 -15.35 -1.18 14.49
N HIS A 446 -15.29 -2.47 14.78
CA HIS A 446 -15.06 -2.95 16.15
C HIS A 446 -14.22 -4.23 16.26
N VAL A 447 -13.62 -4.74 15.19
CA VAL A 447 -12.84 -5.99 15.27
C VAL A 447 -11.47 -5.81 14.64
N GLY A 448 -10.42 -6.18 15.38
CA GLY A 448 -9.05 -6.25 14.89
C GLY A 448 -8.39 -4.90 14.54
N LEU A 449 -8.96 -3.76 14.93
CA LEU A 449 -8.42 -2.45 14.59
C LEU A 449 -7.13 -2.15 15.38
N THR A 450 -6.21 -1.43 14.75
CA THR A 450 -5.03 -0.87 15.42
C THR A 450 -5.38 0.36 16.23
N ASP A 451 -4.51 0.71 17.19
CA ASP A 451 -4.61 1.95 17.95
C ASP A 451 -4.71 3.19 17.06
N ASP A 452 -3.93 3.23 15.96
CA ASP A 452 -3.99 4.33 15.00
C ASP A 452 -5.34 4.39 14.28
N GLN A 453 -5.92 3.24 13.91
CA GLN A 453 -7.25 3.19 13.30
C GLN A 453 -8.36 3.64 14.27
N LEU A 454 -8.24 3.34 15.58
CA LEU A 454 -9.16 3.87 16.59
C LEU A 454 -9.08 5.41 16.66
N ARG A 455 -7.87 5.97 16.62
CA ARG A 455 -7.65 7.42 16.61
C ARG A 455 -8.14 8.07 15.32
N MET A 456 -7.90 7.44 14.16
CA MET A 456 -8.43 7.89 12.87
C MET A 456 -9.96 7.90 12.87
N ARG A 457 -10.61 6.89 13.47
CA ARG A 457 -12.07 6.90 13.62
C ARG A 457 -12.56 8.10 14.42
N LEU A 458 -11.87 8.44 15.51
CA LEU A 458 -12.22 9.64 16.26
C LEU A 458 -11.97 10.90 15.44
N ARG A 459 -10.88 11.00 14.67
CA ARG A 459 -10.61 12.10 13.72
C ARG A 459 -11.79 12.32 12.76
N ASP A 460 -12.24 11.25 12.12
CA ASP A 460 -13.10 11.31 10.93
C ASP A 460 -14.59 11.15 11.25
N GLN A 461 -14.92 10.68 12.45
CA GLN A 461 -16.30 10.56 12.94
C GLN A 461 -16.51 11.44 14.19
N PRO A 462 -16.73 12.77 14.05
CA PRO A 462 -16.81 13.70 15.18
C PRO A 462 -17.84 13.33 16.27
N GLY A 463 -18.94 12.67 15.89
CA GLY A 463 -20.00 12.26 16.81
C GLY A 463 -19.72 11.00 17.63
N ALA A 464 -18.60 10.30 17.43
CA ALA A 464 -18.29 9.09 18.19
C ALA A 464 -17.73 9.43 19.58
N PRO A 465 -18.34 8.98 20.70
CA PRO A 465 -17.85 9.28 22.05
C PRO A 465 -16.58 8.50 22.43
N ALA A 466 -16.33 7.39 21.75
CA ALA A 466 -15.14 6.57 21.85
C ALA A 466 -15.01 5.71 20.58
N ALA A 467 -13.81 5.20 20.33
CA ALA A 467 -13.57 4.15 19.35
C ALA A 467 -12.99 2.95 20.11
N SER A 468 -13.49 1.75 19.83
CA SER A 468 -13.05 0.54 20.51
C SER A 468 -13.08 -0.67 19.59
N THR A 469 -12.26 -1.65 19.90
CA THR A 469 -12.09 -2.86 19.11
C THR A 469 -11.89 -4.09 19.98
N PHE A 470 -12.60 -5.16 19.62
CA PHE A 470 -12.27 -6.52 20.02
C PHE A 470 -10.95 -6.94 19.37
N LYS A 471 -10.30 -7.94 19.97
CA LYS A 471 -9.06 -8.53 19.43
C LYS A 471 -9.29 -9.21 18.07
N ASP A 472 -10.35 -10.01 17.98
CA ASP A 472 -10.68 -10.87 16.84
C ASP A 472 -12.19 -11.17 16.84
N LEU A 473 -12.71 -11.73 15.74
CA LEU A 473 -14.14 -12.01 15.58
C LEU A 473 -14.63 -13.05 16.59
N ALA A 474 -13.80 -14.04 16.93
CA ALA A 474 -14.15 -15.06 17.92
C ALA A 474 -14.39 -14.44 19.31
N SER A 475 -13.56 -13.48 19.72
CA SER A 475 -13.74 -12.72 20.96
C SER A 475 -15.00 -11.86 20.90
N ALA A 476 -15.23 -11.15 19.80
CA ALA A 476 -16.45 -10.35 19.59
C ALA A 476 -17.71 -11.21 19.71
N GLN A 477 -17.74 -12.35 19.02
CA GLN A 477 -18.83 -13.33 19.06
C GLN A 477 -19.07 -13.84 20.49
N ARG A 478 -18.01 -14.29 21.17
CA ARG A 478 -18.08 -14.83 22.53
C ARG A 478 -18.65 -13.81 23.53
N PHE A 479 -18.08 -12.61 23.57
CA PHE A 479 -18.50 -11.63 24.57
C PHE A 479 -19.90 -11.06 24.27
N THR A 480 -20.24 -10.90 23.00
CA THR A 480 -21.59 -10.44 22.61
C THR A 480 -22.64 -11.48 22.96
N GLN A 481 -22.41 -12.74 22.60
CA GLN A 481 -23.35 -13.83 22.92
C GLN A 481 -23.51 -14.00 24.44
N ALA A 482 -22.41 -13.91 25.21
CA ALA A 482 -22.48 -13.95 26.68
C ALA A 482 -23.26 -12.77 27.28
N ALA A 483 -23.16 -11.58 26.70
CA ALA A 483 -23.96 -10.43 27.14
C ALA A 483 -25.46 -10.64 26.88
N LEU A 484 -25.82 -11.29 25.78
CA LEU A 484 -27.22 -11.63 25.46
C LEU A 484 -27.76 -12.77 26.32
N GLN A 485 -26.92 -13.71 26.75
CA GLN A 485 -27.27 -14.88 27.57
C GLN A 485 -27.20 -14.64 29.08
N ASN A 486 -26.93 -13.41 29.51
CA ASN A 486 -26.97 -13.09 30.94
C ASN A 486 -28.44 -13.01 31.38
N ASP A 487 -28.83 -13.74 32.43
CA ASP A 487 -30.21 -13.82 32.93
C ASP A 487 -30.90 -12.44 33.07
N ALA A 488 -30.19 -11.43 33.59
CA ALA A 488 -30.75 -10.09 33.75
C ALA A 488 -30.98 -9.40 32.40
N ASN A 489 -30.08 -9.61 31.43
CA ASN A 489 -30.22 -9.09 30.08
C ASN A 489 -31.28 -9.85 29.28
N GLU A 490 -31.39 -11.17 29.41
CA GLU A 490 -32.43 -11.98 28.76
C GLU A 490 -33.83 -11.49 29.16
N ASN A 491 -34.09 -11.38 30.47
CA ASN A 491 -35.36 -10.87 30.99
C ASN A 491 -35.66 -9.46 30.47
N ARG A 492 -34.65 -8.59 30.44
CA ARG A 492 -34.78 -7.21 29.98
C ARG A 492 -35.06 -7.11 28.48
N ILE A 493 -34.46 -7.99 27.67
CA ILE A 493 -34.72 -8.09 26.24
C ILE A 493 -36.15 -8.59 26.01
N ALA A 494 -36.59 -9.61 26.76
CA ALA A 494 -37.96 -10.12 26.68
C ALA A 494 -39.00 -9.03 27.02
N ASP A 495 -38.81 -8.31 28.12
CA ASP A 495 -39.68 -7.19 28.52
C ASP A 495 -39.73 -6.09 27.45
N TRP A 496 -38.59 -5.78 26.84
CA TRP A 496 -38.51 -4.81 25.75
C TRP A 496 -39.28 -5.28 24.51
N ILE A 497 -39.11 -6.54 24.08
CA ILE A 497 -39.85 -7.15 22.96
C ILE A 497 -41.36 -7.09 23.21
N ASP A 498 -41.82 -7.46 24.40
CA ASP A 498 -43.23 -7.40 24.77
C ASP A 498 -43.77 -5.97 24.79
N GLY A 499 -42.96 -5.02 25.26
CA GLY A 499 -43.29 -3.60 25.22
C GLY A 499 -43.40 -3.03 23.80
N VAL A 500 -42.61 -3.54 22.85
CA VAL A 500 -42.73 -3.20 21.41
C VAL A 500 -44.02 -3.78 20.83
N LYS A 501 -44.31 -5.07 21.07
CA LYS A 501 -45.53 -5.73 20.60
C LYS A 501 -46.80 -5.05 21.12
N LYS A 502 -46.84 -4.69 22.41
CA LYS A 502 -47.96 -3.93 23.01
C LYS A 502 -48.14 -2.55 22.37
N ARG A 503 -47.04 -1.84 22.09
CA ARG A 503 -47.11 -0.52 21.42
C ARG A 503 -47.63 -0.63 19.99
N GLN A 504 -47.19 -1.64 19.25
CA GLN A 504 -47.67 -1.91 17.90
C GLN A 504 -49.18 -2.23 17.88
N GLN A 505 -49.66 -3.01 18.85
CA GLN A 505 -51.10 -3.30 19.00
C GLN A 505 -51.93 -2.06 19.34
N ASN A 506 -51.40 -1.17 20.20
CA ASN A 506 -52.13 0.01 20.68
C ASN A 506 -52.01 1.24 19.77
N ASN A 507 -51.05 1.25 18.84
CA ASN A 507 -50.81 2.35 17.92
C ASN A 507 -50.51 1.83 16.51
N PRO A 508 -51.50 1.79 15.60
CA PRO A 508 -51.32 1.33 14.23
C PRO A 508 -50.28 2.10 13.40
N ASN A 509 -49.92 3.32 13.81
CA ASN A 509 -48.90 4.15 13.13
C ASN A 509 -47.49 3.97 13.71
N TYR A 510 -47.32 3.12 14.72
CA TYR A 510 -46.02 2.83 15.31
C TYR A 510 -45.21 1.91 14.40
N ASP A 511 -44.01 2.36 14.00
CA ASP A 511 -43.04 1.52 13.27
C ASP A 511 -42.14 0.80 14.29
N PRO A 512 -42.35 -0.51 14.55
CA PRO A 512 -41.55 -1.23 15.51
C PRO A 512 -40.09 -1.36 15.09
N ASN A 513 -39.78 -1.25 13.78
CA ASN A 513 -38.43 -1.44 13.24
C ASN A 513 -37.43 -0.33 13.61
N ARG A 514 -37.92 0.72 14.29
CA ARG A 514 -37.13 1.83 14.84
C ARG A 514 -36.92 1.72 16.35
N SER A 515 -37.51 0.73 17.00
CA SER A 515 -37.34 0.52 18.44
C SER A 515 -35.94 -0.01 18.71
N GLU A 516 -35.15 0.73 19.47
CA GLU A 516 -33.91 0.24 20.07
C GLU A 516 -34.12 -0.02 21.55
N ILE A 517 -33.42 -1.02 22.10
CA ILE A 517 -33.39 -1.21 23.55
C ILE A 517 -32.64 -0.04 24.20
N GLN A 518 -33.26 0.58 25.20
CA GLN A 518 -32.70 1.74 25.91
C GLN A 518 -32.77 1.54 27.43
N PRO A 519 -31.66 1.73 28.18
CA PRO A 519 -30.28 1.87 27.69
C PRO A 519 -29.81 0.65 26.84
N PRO A 520 -28.61 0.67 26.27
CA PRO A 520 -28.03 -0.54 25.66
C PRO A 520 -27.88 -1.70 26.64
N VAL A 521 -27.60 -2.90 26.14
CA VAL A 521 -27.26 -4.06 26.96
C VAL A 521 -25.78 -3.99 27.33
N TYR A 522 -25.46 -4.30 28.58
CA TYR A 522 -24.09 -4.29 29.09
C TYR A 522 -23.77 -5.59 29.83
N LEU A 523 -22.51 -6.01 29.78
CA LEU A 523 -21.99 -7.06 30.64
C LEU A 523 -20.53 -6.79 30.99
N GLU A 524 -20.18 -6.92 32.26
CA GLU A 524 -18.80 -6.92 32.74
C GLU A 524 -18.22 -8.32 32.68
N PHE A 525 -16.93 -8.41 32.33
CA PHE A 525 -16.13 -9.61 32.41
C PHE A 525 -14.96 -9.37 33.38
N PRO A 526 -15.19 -9.50 34.70
CA PRO A 526 -14.18 -9.20 35.70
C PRO A 526 -12.89 -10.00 35.47
N GLY A 527 -11.75 -9.32 35.51
CA GLY A 527 -10.43 -9.92 35.30
C GLY A 527 -10.13 -10.34 33.85
N GLN A 528 -11.00 -10.04 32.89
CA GLN A 528 -10.77 -10.33 31.47
C GLN A 528 -10.74 -9.04 30.64
N THR A 529 -9.85 -9.01 29.65
CA THR A 529 -9.82 -7.94 28.64
C THR A 529 -10.78 -8.29 27.52
N THR A 530 -11.81 -7.46 27.33
CA THR A 530 -12.77 -7.57 26.21
C THR A 530 -12.22 -6.92 24.94
N GLY A 531 -11.37 -5.91 25.08
CA GLY A 531 -10.70 -5.24 23.97
C GLY A 531 -10.02 -3.96 24.41
N THR A 532 -9.77 -3.06 23.46
CA THR A 532 -9.15 -1.76 23.71
C THR A 532 -10.01 -0.62 23.20
N SER A 533 -9.78 0.59 23.72
CA SER A 533 -10.52 1.79 23.34
C SER A 533 -9.71 3.07 23.51
N VAL A 534 -10.03 4.06 22.67
CA VAL A 534 -9.64 5.46 22.84
C VAL A 534 -10.90 6.29 23.09
N SER A 535 -10.86 7.17 24.10
CA SER A 535 -11.97 8.08 24.39
C SER A 535 -11.91 9.34 23.53
N ARG A 536 -13.07 9.96 23.28
CA ARG A 536 -13.15 11.26 22.60
C ARG A 536 -12.37 12.34 23.33
N ASP A 537 -12.46 12.39 24.65
CA ASP A 537 -11.82 13.42 25.46
C ASP A 537 -10.30 13.34 25.37
N ASP A 538 -9.74 12.12 25.44
CA ASP A 538 -8.30 11.94 25.32
C ASP A 538 -7.79 12.19 23.89
N TYR A 539 -8.60 11.84 22.87
CA TYR A 539 -8.31 12.23 21.49
C TYR A 539 -8.37 13.75 21.28
N ALA A 540 -9.34 14.45 21.86
CA ALA A 540 -9.42 15.91 21.75
C ALA A 540 -8.21 16.60 22.40
N ALA A 541 -7.64 16.02 23.46
CA ALA A 541 -6.46 16.54 24.14
C ALA A 541 -5.14 16.20 23.41
N ASN A 542 -5.02 14.98 22.85
CA ASN A 542 -3.73 14.43 22.40
C ASN A 542 -3.67 14.07 20.90
N GLY A 543 -4.78 14.16 20.19
CA GLY A 543 -4.88 13.80 18.77
C GLY A 543 -4.42 12.37 18.50
N MET A 544 -3.54 12.20 17.51
CA MET A 544 -2.97 10.89 17.16
C MET A 544 -2.06 10.28 18.23
N ASN A 545 -1.78 10.99 19.34
CA ASN A 545 -1.04 10.47 20.48
C ASN A 545 -1.95 10.02 21.64
N ALA A 546 -3.27 9.99 21.44
CA ALA A 546 -4.22 9.55 22.47
C ALA A 546 -3.91 8.15 23.00
N LYS A 547 -4.06 7.97 24.30
CA LYS A 547 -3.82 6.73 25.02
C LYS A 547 -4.91 5.70 24.72
N VAL A 548 -4.46 4.46 24.61
CA VAL A 548 -5.33 3.30 24.43
C VAL A 548 -5.50 2.61 25.77
N GLU A 549 -6.74 2.32 26.13
CA GLU A 549 -7.11 1.69 27.39
C GLU A 549 -7.71 0.32 27.13
N THR A 550 -7.33 -0.68 27.94
CA THR A 550 -8.02 -1.97 27.97
C THR A 550 -9.40 -1.80 28.60
N LYS A 551 -10.35 -2.62 28.13
CA LYS A 551 -11.73 -2.65 28.62
C LYS A 551 -12.09 -4.04 29.12
N SER A 552 -12.97 -4.10 30.12
CA SER A 552 -13.54 -5.33 30.69
C SER A 552 -15.05 -5.44 30.48
N TRP A 553 -15.69 -4.40 29.94
CA TRP A 553 -17.11 -4.40 29.64
C TRP A 553 -17.37 -4.55 28.15
N VAL A 554 -18.54 -5.07 27.80
CA VAL A 554 -19.11 -5.03 26.45
C VAL A 554 -20.44 -4.31 26.49
N GLN A 555 -20.68 -3.50 25.46
CA GLN A 555 -21.96 -2.90 25.14
C GLN A 555 -22.53 -3.57 23.89
N VAL A 556 -23.80 -3.95 23.92
CA VAL A 556 -24.55 -4.48 22.78
C VAL A 556 -25.78 -3.61 22.55
N ARG A 557 -25.92 -3.09 21.33
CA ARG A 557 -27.11 -2.34 20.91
C ARG A 557 -27.98 -3.24 20.05
N LEU A 558 -29.24 -3.36 20.46
CA LEU A 558 -30.26 -4.14 19.76
C LEU A 558 -31.29 -3.20 19.16
N ILE A 559 -31.70 -3.51 17.93
CA ILE A 559 -32.80 -2.84 17.26
C ILE A 559 -33.81 -3.89 16.79
N TYR A 560 -35.09 -3.62 17.05
CA TYR A 560 -36.17 -4.51 16.70
C TYR A 560 -36.31 -4.59 15.18
N LYS A 561 -36.58 -5.78 14.66
CA LYS A 561 -36.89 -6.03 13.25
C LYS A 561 -38.00 -7.07 13.16
N GLU A 562 -39.13 -6.64 12.63
CA GLU A 562 -40.28 -7.49 12.45
C GLU A 562 -40.00 -8.61 11.44
N GLY A 563 -40.53 -9.81 11.72
CA GLY A 563 -40.36 -10.99 10.86
C GLY A 563 -39.06 -11.76 11.08
N LEU A 564 -38.24 -11.38 12.06
CA LEU A 564 -37.09 -12.16 12.51
C LEU A 564 -37.44 -12.99 13.76
N GLU A 565 -36.72 -14.08 13.97
CA GLU A 565 -36.76 -14.89 15.20
C GLU A 565 -35.33 -15.10 15.72
N PRO A 566 -34.96 -14.48 16.87
CA PRO A 566 -35.75 -13.51 17.64
C PRO A 566 -35.96 -12.18 16.87
N PRO A 567 -36.91 -11.31 17.25
CA PRO A 567 -37.34 -10.17 16.44
C PRO A 567 -36.42 -8.94 16.57
N PHE A 568 -35.11 -9.14 16.57
CA PHE A 568 -34.12 -8.08 16.65
C PHE A 568 -32.79 -8.48 16.05
N ILE A 569 -31.98 -7.49 15.67
CA ILE A 569 -30.59 -7.69 15.25
C ILE A 569 -29.63 -7.06 16.24
N VAL A 570 -28.36 -7.48 16.18
CA VAL A 570 -27.26 -6.75 16.82
C VAL A 570 -26.87 -5.58 15.91
N LEU A 571 -27.35 -4.38 16.23
CA LEU A 571 -27.01 -3.17 15.47
C LEU A 571 -25.51 -2.89 15.53
N THR A 572 -24.93 -3.01 16.73
CA THR A 572 -23.49 -2.94 16.96
C THR A 572 -23.15 -3.55 18.32
N ALA A 573 -21.94 -4.07 18.45
CA ALA A 573 -21.38 -4.57 19.70
C ALA A 573 -19.92 -4.10 19.81
N MET A 574 -19.50 -3.71 21.01
CA MET A 574 -18.16 -3.14 21.20
C MET A 574 -17.66 -3.24 22.65
N PRO A 575 -16.34 -3.31 22.88
CA PRO A 575 -15.77 -3.06 24.21
C PRO A 575 -16.15 -1.66 24.70
N HIS A 576 -16.50 -1.54 25.98
CA HIS A 576 -17.00 -0.28 26.56
C HIS A 576 -16.43 -0.04 27.97
N LYS A 577 -16.68 1.15 28.53
CA LYS A 577 -16.29 1.53 29.89
C LYS A 577 -17.27 1.10 30.99
N GLY A 578 -18.38 0.46 30.63
CA GLY A 578 -19.54 0.22 31.52
C GLY A 578 -20.70 1.20 31.30
N PRO A 579 -21.84 1.01 32.00
CA PRO A 579 -23.06 1.81 31.86
C PRO A 579 -22.93 3.27 32.31
#